data_AF-A0A945GTV5-F1
#
_entry.id   AF-A0A945GTV5-F1
#
_cell.length_a   1.000
_cell.length_b   1.000
_cell.length_c   1.000
_cell.angle_alpha   90.00
_cell.angle_beta   90.00
_cell.angle_gamma   90.00
#
_symmetry.space_group_name_H-M   'P 1'
#
loop_
_entity.id
_entity.type
_entity.pdbx_description
1 polymer ?
#
loop_
_entity_poly.entity_id
_entity_poly.type
_entity_poly.pdbx_seq_one_letter_code
_entity_poly.pdbx_strand_id
1 'polypeptide(L)'
;MGKTLILSDIHFCKKSSTCNTAEQLRQLWQGCDLLILNGDTTEEHGLRTAEESRIQTKRLIKLAKQDGVQTTLICGNHDPEYEPNHVWICGNRLLVMHGHVAFSGVAPWSWRSRYIAAARKKYLEETGDGFEQQLSAICRSSVDAATGKFKSHRPSTFQFLLLIIPSIMHVLLGWLTFPTRIHRWAKTYVVWFV
;
A
#
# COMPACT_ATOMS: atom_id res chain seq x y z
N MET A 1 -11.96 26.15 1.88
CA MET A 1 -11.07 24.99 1.69
C MET A 1 -11.92 23.85 1.16
N GLY A 2 -11.46 23.18 0.12
CA GLY A 2 -12.20 22.03 -0.42
C GLY A 2 -12.20 20.84 0.52
N LYS A 3 -13.17 19.93 0.39
CA LYS A 3 -13.24 18.69 1.15
C LYS A 3 -12.39 17.62 0.46
N THR A 4 -11.54 16.94 1.23
CA THR A 4 -10.72 15.81 0.76
C THR A 4 -11.22 14.53 1.38
N LEU A 5 -11.49 13.52 0.54
CA LEU A 5 -11.75 12.14 0.96
C LEU A 5 -10.50 11.30 0.70
N ILE A 6 -10.12 10.47 1.68
CA ILE A 6 -9.03 9.51 1.56
C ILE A 6 -9.63 8.12 1.75
N LEU A 7 -9.47 7.25 0.75
CA LEU A 7 -9.84 5.82 0.81
C LEU A 7 -8.58 4.98 0.67
N SER A 8 -8.51 3.84 1.34
CA SER A 8 -7.32 2.96 1.35
C SER A 8 -7.78 1.50 1.34
N ASP A 9 -6.92 0.58 0.88
CA ASP A 9 -7.09 -0.87 1.05
C ASP A 9 -8.43 -1.41 0.52
N ILE A 10 -8.95 -0.80 -0.56
CA ILE A 10 -10.21 -1.23 -1.19
C ILE A 10 -10.06 -2.66 -1.73
N HIS A 11 -8.87 -3.00 -2.25
CA HIS A 11 -8.54 -4.29 -2.82
C HIS A 11 -9.65 -4.83 -3.74
N PHE A 12 -9.98 -4.09 -4.80
CA PHE A 12 -11.08 -4.46 -5.67
C PHE A 12 -11.01 -5.93 -6.09
N CYS A 13 -12.15 -6.62 -5.96
CA CYS A 13 -12.34 -8.00 -6.41
C CYS A 13 -11.53 -9.06 -5.65
N LYS A 14 -10.81 -8.69 -4.58
CA LYS A 14 -10.26 -9.65 -3.63
C LYS A 14 -11.40 -10.37 -2.93
N LYS A 15 -11.29 -11.70 -2.73
CA LYS A 15 -12.35 -12.51 -2.09
C LYS A 15 -12.78 -11.99 -0.71
N SER A 16 -11.89 -11.34 0.03
CA SER A 16 -12.16 -10.76 1.34
C SER A 16 -12.72 -9.32 1.28
N SER A 17 -12.72 -8.68 0.12
CA SER A 17 -13.29 -7.35 -0.06
C SER A 17 -14.80 -7.45 -0.25
N THR A 18 -15.52 -6.56 0.41
CA THR A 18 -16.96 -6.35 0.19
C THR A 18 -17.24 -5.37 -0.95
N CYS A 19 -16.20 -4.70 -1.45
CA CYS A 19 -16.28 -3.72 -2.52
C CYS A 19 -15.82 -4.37 -3.84
N ASN A 20 -16.78 -4.70 -4.68
CA ASN A 20 -16.55 -5.39 -5.95
C ASN A 20 -16.75 -4.48 -7.16
N THR A 21 -17.43 -3.34 -7.00
CA THR A 21 -17.62 -2.38 -8.09
C THR A 21 -17.35 -0.95 -7.65
N ALA A 22 -16.81 -0.15 -8.56
CA ALA A 22 -16.52 1.26 -8.32
C ALA A 22 -17.77 2.08 -7.93
N GLU A 23 -18.93 1.73 -8.47
CA GLU A 23 -20.20 2.40 -8.19
C GLU A 23 -20.60 2.33 -6.71
N GLN A 24 -20.24 1.27 -5.97
CA GLN A 24 -20.54 1.14 -4.55
C GLN A 24 -19.94 2.28 -3.70
N LEU A 25 -18.83 2.86 -4.16
CA LEU A 25 -18.12 3.93 -3.46
C LEU A 25 -18.56 5.33 -3.91
N ARG A 26 -19.36 5.45 -4.98
CA ARG A 26 -19.63 6.74 -5.63
C ARG A 26 -20.29 7.79 -4.75
N GLN A 27 -21.11 7.35 -3.80
CA GLN A 27 -21.75 8.26 -2.86
C GLN A 27 -20.75 8.89 -1.87
N LEU A 28 -19.61 8.26 -1.62
CA LEU A 28 -18.66 8.70 -0.60
C LEU A 28 -17.97 10.02 -0.97
N TRP A 29 -17.66 10.23 -2.25
CA TRP A 29 -16.95 11.44 -2.71
C TRP A 29 -17.89 12.59 -3.11
N GLN A 30 -19.20 12.46 -2.91
CA GLN A 30 -20.13 13.54 -3.25
C GLN A 30 -19.86 14.77 -2.39
N GLY A 31 -19.67 15.93 -3.04
CA GLY A 31 -19.30 17.17 -2.38
C GLY A 31 -17.86 17.24 -1.89
N CYS A 32 -17.00 16.31 -2.32
CA CYS A 32 -15.55 16.41 -2.16
C CYS A 32 -14.92 17.03 -3.41
N ASP A 33 -13.83 17.78 -3.23
CA ASP A 33 -13.06 18.37 -4.33
C ASP A 33 -11.89 17.46 -4.72
N LEU A 34 -11.38 16.68 -3.75
CA LEU A 34 -10.24 15.78 -3.92
C LEU A 34 -10.55 14.40 -3.33
N LEU A 35 -10.26 13.37 -4.11
CA LEU A 35 -10.25 11.96 -3.71
C LEU A 35 -8.82 11.41 -3.79
N ILE A 36 -8.31 10.94 -2.66
CA ILE A 36 -7.02 10.24 -2.60
C ILE A 36 -7.28 8.76 -2.38
N LEU A 37 -6.79 7.94 -3.30
CA LEU A 37 -6.77 6.48 -3.21
C LEU A 37 -5.39 6.08 -2.65
N ASN A 38 -5.31 5.86 -1.34
CA ASN A 38 -4.08 5.74 -0.54
C ASN A 38 -3.46 4.33 -0.57
N GLY A 39 -3.24 3.79 -1.77
CA GLY A 39 -2.64 2.47 -1.95
C GLY A 39 -3.60 1.30 -1.71
N ASP A 40 -3.20 0.14 -2.23
CA ASP A 40 -3.93 -1.12 -2.14
C ASP A 40 -5.38 -0.98 -2.62
N THR A 41 -5.61 -0.08 -3.59
CA THR A 41 -6.90 0.07 -4.27
C THR A 41 -7.10 -1.09 -5.24
N THR A 42 -6.02 -1.46 -5.93
CA THR A 42 -5.96 -2.59 -6.86
C THR A 42 -5.33 -3.80 -6.17
N GLU A 43 -5.88 -5.00 -6.38
CA GLU A 43 -5.29 -6.28 -5.94
C GLU A 43 -4.54 -6.93 -7.09
N GLU A 44 -3.27 -6.58 -7.28
CA GLU A 44 -2.47 -7.10 -8.41
C GLU A 44 -1.74 -8.42 -8.13
N HIS A 45 -1.69 -8.86 -6.87
CA HIS A 45 -1.04 -10.15 -6.53
C HIS A 45 -1.93 -11.35 -6.85
N GLY A 46 -3.23 -11.13 -7.08
CA GLY A 46 -4.18 -12.18 -7.42
C GLY A 46 -4.25 -12.45 -8.92
N LEU A 47 -3.69 -13.58 -9.39
CA LEU A 47 -3.71 -13.97 -10.82
C LEU A 47 -5.12 -13.94 -11.46
N ARG A 48 -6.17 -14.25 -10.69
CA ARG A 48 -7.55 -14.31 -11.20
C ARG A 48 -8.31 -12.99 -11.06
N THR A 49 -7.83 -12.08 -10.22
CA THR A 49 -8.57 -10.87 -9.82
C THR A 49 -7.88 -9.60 -10.28
N ALA A 50 -6.59 -9.65 -10.62
CA ALA A 50 -5.80 -8.46 -10.98
C ALA A 50 -6.40 -7.66 -12.13
N GLU A 51 -6.83 -8.32 -13.21
CA GLU A 51 -7.40 -7.60 -14.37
C GLU A 51 -8.70 -6.90 -14.02
N GLU A 52 -9.65 -7.62 -13.41
CA GLU A 52 -10.92 -7.02 -12.97
C GLU A 52 -10.68 -5.90 -11.94
N SER A 53 -9.74 -6.10 -11.02
CA SER A 53 -9.36 -5.08 -10.04
C SER A 53 -8.87 -3.79 -10.71
N ARG A 54 -8.01 -3.91 -11.75
CA ARG A 54 -7.55 -2.75 -12.54
C ARG A 54 -8.68 -2.06 -13.29
N ILE A 55 -9.62 -2.84 -13.84
CA ILE A 55 -10.81 -2.30 -14.50
C ILE A 55 -11.64 -1.48 -13.51
N GLN A 56 -11.89 -2.00 -12.31
CA GLN A 56 -12.66 -1.30 -11.27
C GLN A 56 -11.92 -0.05 -10.76
N THR A 57 -10.60 -0.11 -10.56
CA THR A 57 -9.81 1.07 -10.20
C THR A 57 -9.91 2.17 -11.26
N LYS A 58 -9.74 1.83 -12.55
CA LYS A 58 -9.92 2.78 -13.67
C LYS A 58 -11.34 3.32 -13.72
N ARG A 59 -12.34 2.48 -13.46
CA ARG A 59 -13.76 2.86 -13.41
C ARG A 59 -14.03 3.86 -12.30
N LEU A 60 -13.48 3.63 -11.09
CA LEU A 60 -13.59 4.54 -9.95
C LEU A 60 -13.03 5.92 -10.30
N ILE A 61 -11.78 5.97 -10.79
CA ILE A 61 -11.15 7.23 -11.20
C ILE A 61 -11.99 7.97 -12.25
N LYS A 62 -12.54 7.22 -13.22
CA LYS A 62 -13.44 7.79 -14.24
C LYS A 62 -14.72 8.36 -13.63
N LEU A 63 -15.36 7.65 -12.70
CA LEU A 63 -16.60 8.11 -12.05
C LEU A 63 -16.36 9.35 -11.19
N ALA A 64 -15.30 9.36 -10.38
CA ALA A 64 -14.92 10.54 -9.59
C ALA A 64 -14.65 11.76 -10.49
N LYS A 65 -13.92 11.57 -11.60
CA LYS A 65 -13.70 12.63 -12.60
C LYS A 65 -15.00 13.11 -13.24
N GLN A 66 -15.94 12.22 -13.55
CA GLN A 66 -17.26 12.58 -14.09
C GLN A 66 -18.08 13.42 -13.10
N ASP A 67 -17.89 13.20 -11.81
CA ASP A 67 -18.51 13.97 -10.72
C ASP A 67 -17.76 15.26 -10.38
N GLY A 68 -16.72 15.63 -11.16
CA GLY A 68 -15.95 16.85 -10.94
C GLY A 68 -14.90 16.75 -9.83
N VAL A 69 -14.61 15.54 -9.32
CA VAL A 69 -13.67 15.31 -8.22
C VAL A 69 -12.28 15.02 -8.76
N GLN A 70 -11.29 15.81 -8.35
CA GLN A 70 -9.89 15.51 -8.65
C GLN A 70 -9.50 14.22 -7.94
N THR A 71 -8.82 13.30 -8.62
CA THR A 71 -8.44 12.01 -8.04
C THR A 71 -6.94 11.80 -8.14
N THR A 72 -6.33 11.29 -7.07
CA THR A 72 -4.93 10.85 -7.05
C THR A 72 -4.84 9.43 -6.51
N LEU A 73 -4.16 8.55 -7.23
CA LEU A 73 -3.88 7.19 -6.81
C LEU A 73 -2.44 7.11 -6.34
N ILE A 74 -2.25 6.77 -5.07
CA ILE A 74 -0.96 6.49 -4.44
C ILE A 74 -0.75 4.99 -4.50
N CYS A 75 0.49 4.52 -4.70
CA CYS A 75 0.77 3.10 -4.65
C CYS A 75 0.67 2.52 -3.22
N GLY A 76 0.25 1.26 -3.15
CA GLY A 76 0.44 0.40 -1.99
C GLY A 76 1.38 -0.76 -2.31
N ASN A 77 1.42 -1.75 -1.43
CA ASN A 77 2.24 -2.94 -1.66
C ASN A 77 1.54 -4.00 -2.53
N HIS A 78 0.21 -3.94 -2.66
CA HIS A 78 -0.56 -4.77 -3.59
C HIS A 78 -0.67 -4.19 -4.99
N ASP A 79 -0.33 -2.92 -5.15
CA ASP A 79 -0.33 -2.19 -6.42
C ASP A 79 0.89 -1.24 -6.54
N PRO A 80 2.12 -1.79 -6.43
CA PRO A 80 3.35 -1.00 -6.26
C PRO A 80 3.88 -0.33 -7.54
N GLU A 81 3.23 -0.57 -8.69
CA GLU A 81 3.61 0.02 -9.98
C GLU A 81 2.93 1.38 -10.24
N TYR A 82 1.94 1.76 -9.43
CA TYR A 82 1.34 3.09 -9.53
C TYR A 82 2.28 4.15 -8.95
N GLU A 83 2.08 5.40 -9.38
CA GLU A 83 2.77 6.57 -8.86
C GLU A 83 1.73 7.69 -8.66
N PRO A 84 1.92 8.60 -7.68
CA PRO A 84 3.12 8.73 -6.83
C PRO A 84 3.16 7.77 -5.61
N ASN A 85 4.32 7.68 -4.97
CA ASN A 85 4.50 6.94 -3.70
C ASN A 85 3.89 7.62 -2.46
N HIS A 86 3.66 8.94 -2.53
CA HIS A 86 3.06 9.74 -1.48
C HIS A 86 2.52 11.06 -2.06
N VAL A 87 1.73 11.80 -1.28
CA VAL A 87 1.35 13.19 -1.59
C VAL A 87 1.35 14.05 -0.34
N TRP A 88 1.65 15.34 -0.53
CA TRP A 88 1.51 16.35 0.50
C TRP A 88 0.26 17.19 0.23
N ILE A 89 -0.59 17.38 1.25
CA ILE A 89 -1.78 18.22 1.17
C ILE A 89 -1.81 19.26 2.29
N CYS A 90 -2.77 20.18 2.21
CA CYS A 90 -2.96 21.28 3.17
C CYS A 90 -1.73 22.20 3.32
N GLY A 91 -1.00 22.44 2.22
CA GLY A 91 0.23 23.24 2.21
C GLY A 91 1.36 22.53 2.94
N ASN A 92 1.62 21.27 2.59
CA ASN A 92 2.67 20.41 3.16
C ASN A 92 2.54 20.12 4.67
N ARG A 93 1.34 20.25 5.24
CA ARG A 93 1.07 19.94 6.65
C ARG A 93 0.59 18.51 6.88
N LEU A 94 0.11 17.85 5.82
CA LEU A 94 -0.38 16.48 5.89
C LEU A 94 0.28 15.63 4.79
N LEU A 95 1.07 14.65 5.21
CA LEU A 95 1.64 13.62 4.36
C LEU A 95 0.68 12.44 4.27
N VAL A 96 0.32 12.05 3.05
CA VAL A 96 -0.49 10.87 2.77
C VAL A 96 0.36 9.87 2.00
N MET A 97 0.46 8.65 2.54
CA MET A 97 1.17 7.51 1.96
C MET A 97 0.54 6.23 2.49
N HIS A 98 0.71 5.11 1.78
CA HIS A 98 0.09 3.84 2.18
C HIS A 98 0.58 3.32 3.55
N GLY A 99 1.84 3.61 3.92
CA GLY A 99 2.37 3.35 5.27
C GLY A 99 3.05 1.98 5.47
N HIS A 100 3.00 1.10 4.47
CA HIS A 100 3.71 -0.19 4.45
C HIS A 100 5.24 -0.07 4.65
N VAL A 101 5.81 1.12 4.42
CA VAL A 101 7.21 1.47 4.72
C VAL A 101 7.59 1.28 6.20
N ALA A 102 6.61 1.32 7.12
CA ALA A 102 6.82 1.13 8.56
C ALA A 102 7.34 -0.26 8.93
N PHE A 103 7.14 -1.25 8.05
CA PHE A 103 7.66 -2.59 8.20
C PHE A 103 8.71 -2.86 7.13
N SER A 104 9.91 -3.28 7.54
CA SER A 104 11.00 -3.60 6.61
C SER A 104 10.59 -4.60 5.54
N GLY A 105 9.78 -5.60 5.92
CA GLY A 105 9.27 -6.64 5.04
C GLY A 105 7.78 -6.52 4.69
N VAL A 106 7.19 -5.31 4.74
CA VAL A 106 5.77 -5.00 4.44
C VAL A 106 4.77 -5.65 5.40
N ALA A 107 4.68 -6.98 5.38
CA ALA A 107 3.78 -7.79 6.19
C ALA A 107 4.61 -8.77 7.03
N PRO A 108 4.92 -8.46 8.31
CA PRO A 108 5.78 -9.32 9.15
C PRO A 108 5.22 -10.72 9.41
N TRP A 109 3.91 -10.91 9.24
CA TRP A 109 3.22 -12.20 9.29
C TRP A 109 3.30 -13.01 7.98
N SER A 110 3.91 -12.47 6.94
CA SER A 110 4.08 -13.16 5.66
C SER A 110 5.41 -13.92 5.61
N TRP A 111 5.40 -15.14 5.05
CA TRP A 111 6.63 -15.86 4.75
C TRP A 111 7.57 -15.08 3.82
N ARG A 112 7.03 -14.16 3.00
CA ARG A 112 7.79 -13.28 2.11
C ARG A 112 8.56 -12.19 2.86
N SER A 113 8.18 -11.89 4.11
CA SER A 113 8.64 -10.70 4.83
C SER A 113 10.15 -10.57 4.90
N ARG A 114 10.86 -11.64 5.28
CA ARG A 114 12.33 -11.64 5.36
C ARG A 114 13.01 -11.38 4.01
N TYR A 115 12.42 -11.83 2.91
CA TYR A 115 12.99 -11.68 1.57
C TYR A 115 12.74 -10.26 1.03
N ILE A 116 11.56 -9.72 1.30
CA ILE A 116 11.23 -8.31 1.03
C ILE A 116 12.19 -7.40 1.81
N ALA A 117 12.38 -7.66 3.10
CA ALA A 117 13.29 -6.88 3.95
C ALA A 117 14.74 -6.95 3.44
N ALA A 118 15.21 -8.13 3.02
CA ALA A 118 16.54 -8.29 2.44
C ALA A 118 16.69 -7.54 1.10
N ALA A 119 15.69 -7.60 0.23
CA ALA A 119 15.69 -6.87 -1.04
C ALA A 119 15.67 -5.35 -0.83
N ARG A 120 14.78 -4.86 0.04
CA ARG A 120 14.73 -3.45 0.44
C ARG A 120 16.07 -2.95 0.96
N LYS A 121 16.73 -3.74 1.83
CA LYS A 121 18.04 -3.37 2.37
C LYS A 121 19.07 -3.16 1.26
N LYS A 122 19.14 -4.06 0.27
CA LYS A 122 20.03 -3.91 -0.88
C LYS A 122 19.74 -2.63 -1.68
N TYR A 123 18.47 -2.34 -1.94
CA TYR A 123 18.09 -1.11 -2.65
C TYR A 123 18.49 0.15 -1.89
N LEU A 124 18.41 0.15 -0.56
CA LEU A 124 18.85 1.28 0.26
C LEU A 124 20.39 1.40 0.30
N GLU A 125 21.10 0.27 0.34
CA GLU A 125 22.57 0.25 0.22
C GLU A 125 23.03 0.82 -1.15
N GLU A 126 22.24 0.63 -2.21
CA GLU A 126 22.53 1.13 -3.56
C GLU A 126 22.11 2.60 -3.78
N THR A 127 20.98 3.03 -3.21
CA THR A 127 20.34 4.32 -3.56
C THR A 127 20.42 5.37 -2.46
N GLY A 128 20.85 4.99 -1.25
CA GLY A 128 20.79 5.80 -0.04
C GLY A 128 19.54 5.49 0.80
N ASP A 129 19.42 6.14 1.95
CA ASP A 129 18.38 5.87 2.94
C ASP A 129 17.44 7.05 3.25
N GLY A 130 17.46 8.10 2.42
CA GLY A 130 16.57 9.26 2.55
C GLY A 130 15.08 8.95 2.32
N PHE A 131 14.21 9.93 2.57
CA PHE A 131 12.75 9.79 2.48
C PHE A 131 12.27 9.14 1.18
N GLU A 132 12.67 9.68 0.03
CA GLU A 132 12.28 9.17 -1.28
C GLU A 132 12.87 7.77 -1.55
N GLN A 133 14.11 7.53 -1.09
CA GLN A 133 14.76 6.24 -1.22
C GLN A 133 14.06 5.17 -0.38
N GLN A 134 13.59 5.50 0.83
CA GLN A 134 12.80 4.59 1.67
C GLN A 134 11.51 4.16 0.99
N LEU A 135 10.79 5.11 0.39
CA LEU A 135 9.55 4.85 -0.34
C LEU A 135 9.81 4.08 -1.64
N SER A 136 10.79 4.49 -2.45
CA SER A 136 11.12 3.78 -3.69
C SER A 136 11.62 2.36 -3.42
N ALA A 137 12.46 2.16 -2.39
CA ALA A 137 12.99 0.84 -2.04
C ALA A 137 11.90 -0.12 -1.57
N ILE A 138 10.91 0.36 -0.79
CA ILE A 138 9.79 -0.49 -0.37
C ILE A 138 8.92 -0.86 -1.57
N CYS A 139 8.61 0.07 -2.46
CA CYS A 139 7.81 -0.20 -3.66
C CYS A 139 8.52 -1.19 -4.59
N ARG A 140 9.82 -1.01 -4.87
CA ARG A 140 10.62 -1.98 -5.65
C ARG A 140 10.61 -3.38 -5.02
N SER A 141 10.77 -3.46 -3.70
CA SER A 141 10.73 -4.76 -3.00
C SER A 141 9.33 -5.41 -3.01
N SER A 142 8.27 -4.60 -3.13
CA SER A 142 6.89 -5.07 -3.32
C SER A 142 6.65 -5.54 -4.76
N VAL A 143 7.21 -4.86 -5.78
CA VAL A 143 7.21 -5.33 -7.18
C VAL A 143 7.90 -6.69 -7.29
N ASP A 144 9.07 -6.87 -6.66
CA ASP A 144 9.75 -8.16 -6.58
C ASP A 144 8.86 -9.27 -6.00
N ALA A 145 8.08 -8.94 -4.96
CA ALA A 145 7.17 -9.87 -4.32
C ALA A 145 5.95 -10.21 -5.20
N ALA A 146 5.47 -9.26 -6.01
CA ALA A 146 4.35 -9.41 -6.94
C ALA A 146 4.74 -10.21 -8.19
N THR A 147 5.92 -9.95 -8.74
CA THR A 147 6.48 -10.63 -9.93
C THR A 147 6.97 -12.05 -9.65
N GLY A 148 6.93 -12.49 -8.39
CA GLY A 148 7.26 -13.86 -8.00
C GLY A 148 8.75 -14.13 -7.81
N LYS A 149 9.59 -13.10 -7.64
CA LYS A 149 11.04 -13.25 -7.38
C LYS A 149 11.34 -14.18 -6.20
N PHE A 150 10.46 -14.21 -5.20
CA PHE A 150 10.61 -15.04 -4.01
C PHE A 150 9.91 -16.40 -4.09
N LYS A 151 9.34 -16.79 -5.24
CA LYS A 151 8.56 -18.02 -5.40
C LYS A 151 9.35 -19.29 -5.07
N SER A 152 10.65 -19.31 -5.36
CA SER A 152 11.57 -20.41 -5.00
C SER A 152 11.67 -20.66 -3.49
N HIS A 153 11.35 -19.66 -2.68
CA HIS A 153 11.43 -19.71 -1.22
C HIS A 153 10.08 -20.05 -0.55
N ARG A 154 9.07 -20.42 -1.34
CA ARG A 154 7.74 -20.70 -0.83
C ARG A 154 7.79 -21.91 0.12
N PRO A 155 7.29 -21.78 1.36
CA PRO A 155 7.24 -22.90 2.30
C PRO A 155 6.39 -24.07 1.78
N SER A 156 6.70 -25.28 2.23
CA SER A 156 5.83 -26.44 2.03
C SER A 156 4.53 -26.30 2.85
N THR A 157 3.51 -27.10 2.52
CA THR A 157 2.22 -27.07 3.24
C THR A 157 2.38 -27.27 4.75
N PHE A 158 3.24 -28.19 5.17
CA PHE A 158 3.53 -28.43 6.58
C PHE A 158 4.19 -27.21 7.24
N GLN A 159 5.18 -26.61 6.57
CA GLN A 159 5.82 -25.39 7.06
C GLN A 159 4.83 -24.22 7.17
N PHE A 160 3.87 -24.11 6.24
CA PHE A 160 2.80 -23.12 6.33
C PHE A 160 1.95 -23.27 7.59
N LEU A 161 1.60 -24.51 7.98
CA LEU A 161 0.84 -24.77 9.20
C LEU A 161 1.57 -24.28 10.45
N LEU A 162 2.89 -24.52 10.52
CA LEU A 162 3.74 -24.05 11.62
C LEU A 162 3.82 -22.52 11.70
N LEU A 163 3.56 -21.82 10.59
CA LEU A 163 3.58 -20.35 10.56
C LEU A 163 2.26 -19.72 11.01
N ILE A 164 1.16 -20.45 11.15
CA ILE A 164 -0.16 -19.87 11.44
C ILE A 164 -0.16 -19.10 12.77
N ILE A 165 0.21 -19.76 13.87
CA ILE A 165 0.19 -19.15 15.21
C ILE A 165 1.16 -17.95 15.28
N PRO A 166 2.43 -18.07 14.85
CA PRO A 166 3.33 -16.91 14.76
C PRO A 166 2.78 -15.76 13.90
N SER A 167 2.13 -16.07 12.79
CA SER A 167 1.55 -15.06 11.89
C SER A 167 0.46 -14.26 12.58
N ILE A 168 -0.44 -14.92 13.32
CA ILE A 168 -1.49 -14.25 14.10
C ILE A 168 -0.87 -13.32 15.15
N MET A 169 0.14 -13.79 15.88
CA MET A 169 0.85 -12.94 16.85
C MET A 169 1.49 -11.73 16.17
N HIS A 170 2.14 -11.92 15.01
CA HIS A 170 2.74 -10.83 14.24
C HIS A 170 1.73 -9.83 13.69
N VAL A 171 0.51 -10.25 13.33
CA VAL A 171 -0.57 -9.33 12.96
C VAL A 171 -0.94 -8.45 14.15
N LEU A 172 -1.24 -9.04 15.31
CA LEU A 172 -1.66 -8.31 16.51
C LEU A 172 -0.56 -7.36 16.99
N LEU A 173 0.69 -7.84 17.07
CA LEU A 173 1.85 -7.00 17.42
C LEU A 173 2.09 -5.92 16.36
N GLY A 174 1.87 -6.24 15.08
CA GLY A 174 1.93 -5.29 13.98
C GLY A 174 0.98 -4.12 14.21
N TRP A 175 -0.30 -4.39 14.46
CA TRP A 175 -1.32 -3.36 14.72
C TRP A 175 -1.00 -2.54 15.97
N LEU A 176 -0.63 -3.18 17.07
CA LEU A 176 -0.29 -2.49 18.32
C LEU A 176 0.94 -1.58 18.17
N THR A 177 1.93 -1.99 17.38
CA THR A 177 3.19 -1.25 17.22
C THR A 177 3.21 -0.30 16.04
N PHE A 178 2.23 -0.40 15.12
CA PHE A 178 2.21 0.39 13.88
C PHE A 178 2.30 1.91 14.13
N PRO A 179 1.51 2.53 15.03
CA PRO A 179 1.61 3.96 15.29
C PRO A 179 3.01 4.40 15.74
N THR A 180 3.65 3.60 16.60
CA THR A 180 5.01 3.88 17.07
C THR A 180 6.05 3.70 15.96
N ARG A 181 5.90 2.66 15.13
CA ARG A 181 6.82 2.39 14.01
C ARG A 181 6.76 3.50 12.97
N ILE A 182 5.56 3.89 12.55
CA ILE A 182 5.39 4.94 11.55
C ILE A 182 5.83 6.30 12.11
N HIS A 183 5.56 6.59 13.39
CA HIS A 183 6.04 7.81 14.03
C HIS A 183 7.58 7.89 14.05
N ARG A 184 8.25 6.80 14.44
CA ARG A 184 9.73 6.75 14.43
C ARG A 184 10.29 6.91 13.03
N TRP A 185 9.72 6.20 12.06
CA TRP A 185 10.11 6.34 10.66
C TRP A 185 9.94 7.77 10.17
N ALA A 186 8.79 8.40 10.44
CA ALA A 186 8.52 9.77 10.04
C ALA A 186 9.49 10.76 10.71
N LYS A 187 9.79 10.58 12.00
CA LYS A 187 10.76 11.43 12.72
C LYS A 187 12.17 11.35 12.12
N THR A 188 12.56 10.18 11.60
CA THR A 188 13.89 9.99 11.01
C THR A 188 13.98 10.53 9.59
N TYR A 189 12.97 10.27 8.75
CA TYR A 189 13.09 10.49 7.31
C TYR A 189 12.27 11.66 6.78
N VAL A 190 11.15 12.02 7.42
CA VAL A 190 10.28 13.08 6.92
C VAL A 190 10.83 14.44 7.34
N VAL A 191 11.17 15.27 6.36
CA VAL A 191 11.48 16.68 6.57
C VAL A 191 10.16 17.44 6.58
N TRP A 192 9.77 17.93 7.75
CA TRP A 192 8.59 18.77 7.88
C TRP A 192 8.93 20.19 7.45
N PHE A 193 8.15 20.73 6.53
CA PHE A 193 8.20 22.14 6.17
C PHE A 193 7.53 22.92 7.31
N VAL A 194 8.35 23.51 8.20
CA VAL A 194 7.91 24.41 9.28
C VAL A 194 7.84 25.83 8.74
#